data_AF-A0A2E6XUZ6-F1
#
_entry.id   AF-A0A2E6XUZ6-F1
#
_cell.length_a   1.000
_cell.length_b   1.000
_cell.length_c   1.000
_cell.angle_alpha   90.00
_cell.angle_beta   90.00
_cell.angle_gamma   90.00
#
_symmetry.space_group_name_H-M   'P 1'
#
loop_
_entity.id
_entity.type
_entity.pdbx_description
1 polymer ?
#
loop_
_entity_poly.entity_id
_entity_poly.type
_entity_poly.pdbx_seq_one_letter_code
_entity_poly.pdbx_strand_id
1 'polypeptide(L)'
;MNMKVAMDNVPNTLGRLATAIGEAGANIMSMGGFDIKGDLLVDDIVVNCREESHAQAVLDAVNALDGIRVISWFDRTFDMHEGGKIEVLPLVSVG
;
A
#
# COMPACT_ATOMS: atom_id res chain seq x y z
N MET A 1 2.53 -3.86 8.98
CA MET A 1 2.71 -2.72 8.05
C MET A 1 1.41 -1.96 7.80
N ASN A 2 1.45 -0.63 7.90
CA ASN A 2 0.39 0.28 7.41
C ASN A 2 0.86 0.90 6.11
N MET A 3 -0.01 0.97 5.10
CA MET A 3 0.33 1.45 3.77
C MET A 3 -0.81 2.31 3.23
N LYS A 4 -0.49 3.53 2.81
CA LYS A 4 -1.40 4.42 2.09
C LYS A 4 -1.18 4.25 0.60
N VAL A 5 -2.24 3.95 -0.14
CA VAL A 5 -2.17 3.72 -1.59
C VAL A 5 -3.09 4.70 -2.33
N ALA A 6 -2.67 5.12 -3.52
CA ALA A 6 -3.53 5.70 -4.53
C ALA A 6 -3.78 4.66 -5.62
N MET A 7 -5.02 4.56 -6.07
CA MET A 7 -5.47 3.59 -7.07
C MET A 7 -6.30 4.31 -8.13
N ASP A 8 -6.18 3.91 -9.39
CA ASP A 8 -7.10 4.36 -10.43
C ASP A 8 -8.52 3.90 -10.09
N ASN A 9 -9.47 4.82 -10.17
CA ASN A 9 -10.89 4.59 -9.91
C ASN A 9 -11.59 3.90 -11.08
N VAL A 10 -11.10 2.71 -11.43
CA VAL A 10 -11.64 1.85 -12.47
C VAL A 10 -11.91 0.45 -11.91
N PRO A 11 -12.84 -0.31 -12.50
CA PRO A 11 -13.11 -1.67 -12.06
C PRO A 11 -11.83 -2.53 -12.01
N ASN A 12 -11.78 -3.46 -11.06
CA ASN A 12 -10.70 -4.43 -10.86
C ASN A 12 -9.41 -3.91 -10.17
N THR A 13 -9.21 -2.60 -9.99
CA THR A 13 -7.97 -2.08 -9.35
C THR A 13 -7.78 -2.61 -7.92
N LEU A 14 -8.80 -2.50 -7.07
CA LEU A 14 -8.77 -3.02 -5.70
C LEU A 14 -8.60 -4.55 -5.64
N GLY A 15 -9.25 -5.28 -6.55
CA GLY A 15 -9.16 -6.74 -6.60
C GLY A 15 -7.73 -7.21 -6.91
N ARG A 16 -7.05 -6.54 -7.85
CA ARG A 16 -5.63 -6.80 -8.17
C ARG A 16 -4.73 -6.48 -6.99
N LEU A 17 -4.96 -5.37 -6.29
CA LEU A 17 -4.23 -5.03 -5.08
C LEU A 17 -4.34 -6.12 -4.02
N ALA A 18 -5.57 -6.54 -3.70
CA ALA A 18 -5.83 -7.56 -2.70
C ALA A 18 -5.20 -8.91 -3.07
N THR A 19 -5.26 -9.26 -4.36
CA THR A 19 -4.64 -10.48 -4.90
C THR A 19 -3.13 -10.44 -4.75
N ALA A 20 -2.46 -9.37 -5.17
CA ALA A 20 -1.00 -9.25 -5.07
C ALA A 20 -0.50 -9.32 -3.62
N ILE A 21 -1.21 -8.68 -2.68
CA ILE A 21 -0.89 -8.79 -1.24
C ILE A 21 -1.01 -10.24 -0.76
N GLY A 22 -2.07 -10.94 -1.16
CA GLY A 22 -2.27 -12.35 -0.82
C GLY A 22 -1.24 -13.29 -1.45
N GLU A 23 -0.88 -13.09 -2.72
CA GLU A 23 0.14 -13.85 -3.44
C GLU A 23 1.55 -13.64 -2.85
N ALA A 24 1.83 -12.44 -2.31
CA ALA A 24 3.04 -12.16 -1.56
C ALA A 24 3.08 -12.87 -0.18
N GLY A 25 1.97 -13.51 0.24
CA GLY A 25 1.89 -14.29 1.49
C GLY A 25 1.50 -13.47 2.72
N ALA A 26 0.96 -12.27 2.52
CA ALA A 26 0.55 -11.36 3.59
C ALA A 26 -0.98 -11.31 3.74
N ASN A 27 -1.44 -10.99 4.96
CA ASN A 27 -2.87 -10.87 5.26
C ASN A 27 -3.28 -9.40 5.35
N ILE A 28 -4.37 -9.02 4.67
CA ILE A 28 -5.01 -7.71 4.87
C ILE A 28 -5.82 -7.78 6.17
N MET A 29 -5.47 -6.92 7.12
CA MET A 29 -6.08 -6.87 8.44
C MET A 29 -7.23 -5.86 8.50
N SER A 30 -7.07 -4.73 7.82
CA SER A 30 -8.11 -3.71 7.70
C SER A 30 -7.84 -2.78 6.52
N MET A 31 -8.91 -2.13 6.06
CA MET A 31 -8.86 -1.03 5.10
C MET A 31 -9.63 0.15 5.70
N GLY A 32 -9.07 1.35 5.55
CA GLY A 32 -9.53 2.58 6.18
C GLY A 32 -10.75 3.19 5.51
N GLY A 33 -11.05 2.76 4.28
CA GLY A 33 -12.12 3.30 3.45
C GLY A 33 -11.57 4.28 2.41
N PHE A 34 -12.29 4.43 1.31
CA PHE A 34 -11.81 5.19 0.16
C PHE A 34 -12.14 6.68 0.26
N ASP A 35 -11.11 7.51 0.13
CA ASP A 35 -11.27 8.90 -0.30
C ASP A 35 -11.24 8.96 -1.82
N ILE A 36 -12.36 9.39 -2.44
CA ILE A 36 -12.43 9.61 -3.88
C ILE A 36 -11.87 11.00 -4.20
N LYS A 37 -10.81 11.05 -5.00
CA LYS A 37 -10.17 12.29 -5.47
C LYS A 37 -10.13 12.29 -7.00
N GLY A 38 -11.26 12.68 -7.61
CA GLY A 38 -11.43 12.62 -9.05
C GLY A 38 -11.31 11.18 -9.55
N ASP A 39 -10.28 10.93 -10.36
CA ASP A 39 -10.02 9.62 -10.97
C ASP A 39 -9.21 8.68 -10.07
N LEU A 40 -8.91 9.09 -8.83
CA LEU A 40 -8.14 8.30 -7.86
C LEU A 40 -8.98 7.90 -6.64
N LEU A 41 -8.76 6.68 -6.16
CA LEU A 41 -9.17 6.19 -4.84
C LEU A 41 -7.94 6.15 -3.94
N VAL A 42 -8.00 6.81 -2.79
CA VAL A 42 -6.95 6.77 -1.78
C VAL A 42 -7.44 5.97 -0.59
N ASP A 43 -6.65 4.99 -0.13
CA ASP A 43 -7.01 4.15 1.02
C ASP A 43 -5.79 3.89 1.91
N ASP A 44 -6.05 3.72 3.20
CA ASP A 44 -5.09 3.32 4.21
C ASP A 44 -5.31 1.84 4.54
N ILE A 45 -4.34 1.00 4.21
CA ILE A 45 -4.42 -0.46 4.28
C ILE A 45 -3.46 -0.97 5.36
N VAL A 46 -3.96 -1.83 6.22
CA VAL A 46 -3.15 -2.52 7.23
C VAL A 46 -2.90 -3.94 6.77
N VAL A 47 -1.64 -4.28 6.61
CA VAL A 47 -1.17 -5.60 6.16
C VAL A 47 -0.30 -6.21 7.26
N ASN A 48 -0.61 -7.46 7.60
CA ASN A 48 0.21 -8.24 8.52
C ASN A 48 1.37 -8.90 7.76
N CYS A 49 2.59 -8.48 8.08
CA CYS A 49 3.83 -9.00 7.54
C CYS A 49 4.63 -9.69 8.65
N ARG A 50 5.51 -10.62 8.30
CA ARG A 50 6.24 -11.46 9.28
C ARG A 50 7.55 -10.83 9.74
N GLU A 51 8.19 -10.06 8.85
CA GLU A 51 9.51 -9.43 9.00
C GLU A 51 9.67 -8.33 7.93
N GLU A 52 10.72 -7.52 8.05
CA GLU A 52 10.97 -6.38 7.14
C GLU A 52 11.12 -6.82 5.67
N SER A 53 11.85 -7.92 5.42
CA SER A 53 12.00 -8.50 4.08
C SER A 53 10.64 -8.86 3.45
N HIS A 54 9.71 -9.39 4.24
CA HIS A 54 8.36 -9.72 3.80
C HIS A 54 7.54 -8.44 3.54
N ALA A 55 7.67 -7.43 4.39
CA ALA A 55 7.04 -6.13 4.12
C ALA A 55 7.54 -5.51 2.81
N GLN A 56 8.84 -5.59 2.54
CA GLN A 56 9.43 -5.13 1.27
C GLN A 56 8.90 -5.93 0.08
N ALA A 57 8.81 -7.26 0.17
CA ALA A 57 8.25 -8.09 -0.89
C ALA A 57 6.78 -7.73 -1.21
N VAL A 58 5.98 -7.39 -0.20
CA VAL A 58 4.62 -6.89 -0.38
C VAL A 58 4.63 -5.54 -1.10
N LEU A 59 5.48 -4.60 -0.69
CA LEU A 59 5.60 -3.28 -1.32
C LEU A 59 6.01 -3.39 -2.79
N ASP A 60 6.98 -4.27 -3.10
CA ASP A 60 7.46 -4.50 -4.46
C ASP A 60 6.35 -5.09 -5.34
N ALA A 61 5.58 -6.06 -4.81
CA ALA A 61 4.43 -6.64 -5.51
C ALA A 61 3.33 -5.60 -5.79
N VAL A 62 3.06 -4.70 -4.84
CA VAL A 62 2.08 -3.62 -5.01
C VAL A 62 2.57 -2.58 -6.02
N ASN A 63 3.83 -2.16 -5.95
CA ASN A 63 4.42 -1.18 -6.86
C ASN A 63 4.56 -1.71 -8.30
N ALA A 64 4.54 -3.03 -8.51
CA ALA A 64 4.52 -3.64 -9.84
C ALA A 64 3.15 -3.58 -10.52
N LEU A 65 2.09 -3.16 -9.82
CA LEU A 65 0.73 -3.07 -10.38
C LEU A 65 0.50 -1.74 -11.09
N ASP A 66 0.18 -1.81 -12.39
CA ASP A 66 -0.32 -0.64 -13.12
C ASP A 66 -1.56 -0.05 -12.45
N GLY A 67 -1.63 1.28 -12.41
CA GLY A 67 -2.75 2.03 -11.81
C GLY A 67 -2.79 2.02 -10.29
N ILE A 68 -1.70 1.61 -9.62
CA ILE A 68 -1.56 1.66 -8.17
C ILE A 68 -0.24 2.32 -7.80
N ARG A 69 -0.26 3.17 -6.77
CA ARG A 69 0.93 3.81 -6.20
C ARG A 69 0.89 3.75 -4.70
N VAL A 70 1.97 3.26 -4.08
CA VAL A 70 2.18 3.44 -2.64
C VAL A 70 2.57 4.90 -2.38
N ILE A 71 1.76 5.61 -1.61
CA ILE A 71 1.99 7.01 -1.23
C ILE A 71 2.97 7.07 -0.07
N SER A 72 2.71 6.27 0.94
CA SER A 72 3.51 6.18 2.16
C SER A 72 3.24 4.86 2.84
N TRP A 73 4.21 4.35 3.59
CA TRP A 73 4.01 3.19 4.45
C TRP A 73 4.81 3.35 5.73
N PHE A 74 4.44 2.62 6.78
CA PHE A 74 5.20 2.52 8.01
C PHE A 74 4.90 1.19 8.70
N ASP A 75 5.90 0.60 9.36
CA ASP A 75 5.69 -0.58 10.19
C ASP A 75 5.58 -0.22 11.67
N ARG A 76 4.50 -0.65 12.31
CA ARG A 76 4.19 -0.36 13.73
C ARG A 76 4.47 -1.56 14.64
N THR A 77 4.77 -2.74 14.07
CA THR A 77 4.87 -4.00 14.83
C THR A 77 6.32 -4.41 15.12
N PHE A 78 7.30 -3.74 14.52
CA PHE A 78 8.74 -3.87 14.86
C PHE A 78 9.21 -2.66 15.65
N ASP A 79 8.61 -2.44 16.83
CA ASP A 79 9.11 -1.42 17.76
C ASP A 79 10.58 -1.72 18.13
N MET A 80 11.45 -0.72 17.92
CA MET A 80 12.92 -0.68 18.11
C MET A 80 13.81 -0.89 16.87
N HIS A 81 13.58 -0.15 15.78
CA HIS A 81 14.69 0.33 14.93
C HIS A 81 14.58 1.83 14.66
N GLU A 82 15.72 2.52 14.77
CA GLU A 82 16.00 3.97 14.82
C GLU A 82 15.66 4.79 13.56
N GLY A 83 14.52 4.57 12.91
CA GLY A 83 14.18 5.40 11.76
C GLY A 83 12.89 5.02 11.10
N GLY A 84 11.76 5.41 11.70
CA GLY A 84 10.44 5.30 11.11
C GLY A 84 10.48 5.76 9.65
N LYS A 85 10.57 4.79 8.73
CA LYS A 85 10.71 5.04 7.30
C LYS A 85 9.39 5.63 6.83
N ILE A 86 9.33 6.95 6.72
CA ILE A 86 8.30 7.63 5.94
C ILE A 86 8.90 7.79 4.55
N GLU A 87 8.70 6.79 3.69
CA GLU A 87 8.98 6.95 2.27
C GLU A 87 7.73 7.57 1.62
N VAL A 88 7.77 8.88 1.36
CA VAL A 88 6.70 9.58 0.64
C VAL A 88 7.08 9.62 -0.83
N LEU A 89 6.39 8.85 -1.67
CA LEU A 89 6.47 9.04 -3.11
C LEU A 89 5.51 10.16 -3.52
N PRO A 90 5.98 11.24 -4.16
CA PRO A 90 5.10 12.31 -4.61
C PRO A 90 4.04 11.78 -5.58
N LEU A 91 2.76 12.11 -5.34
CA LEU A 91 1.77 12.12 -6.41
C LEU A 91 2.10 13.29 -7.34
N VAL A 92 2.87 13.04 -8.40
CA VAL A 92 3.18 14.08 -9.38
C VAL A 92 1.92 14.59 -10.11
N SER A 93 1.85 15.92 -10.12
CA SER A 93 1.19 16.92 -10.97
C SER A 93 -0.05 16.56 -11.79
N VAL A 94 -1.16 17.21 -11.42
CA VAL A 94 -2.28 17.46 -12.32
C VAL A 94 -1.83 18.52 -13.34
N GLY A 95 -1.72 18.12 -14.60
CA GLY A 95 -1.65 19.03 -15.76
C GLY A 95 -3.03 19.39 -16.25
#